data_AF-A0AAV6BDE0-F1
#
_entry.id   AF-A0AAV6BDE0-F1
#
_cell.length_a   1.000
_cell.length_b   1.000
_cell.length_c   1.000
_cell.angle_alpha   90.00
_cell.angle_beta   90.00
_cell.angle_gamma   90.00
#
_symmetry.space_group_name_H-M   'P 1'
#
loop_
_entity.id
_entity.type
_entity.pdbx_description
1 polymer ?
#
loop_
_entity_poly.entity_id
_entity_poly.type
_entity_poly.pdbx_seq_one_letter_code
_entity_poly.pdbx_strand_id
1 'polypeptide(L)'
;MPSKIAQDRASLCSFLFADGRQCRMLKKNKTSPFCYFHQHNADVVDDTIRAGEHISSCLTADFVSNCSLTAALCRTFISVARGDYDLKTARTLAYLAQLMAKTLPGAKHELALSVGRDNMDRVVEYCLSRVNENFRPPRESSAPPTPTTPVVADL
;
A
#
# COMPACT_ATOMS: atom_id res chain seq x y z
N MET A 1 15.85 -40.59 7.99
CA MET A 1 16.60 -39.98 6.87
C MET A 1 15.64 -39.83 5.71
N PRO A 2 15.34 -38.62 5.21
CA PRO A 2 14.51 -38.47 4.01
C PRO A 2 15.19 -39.17 2.83
N SER A 3 14.41 -39.79 1.94
CA SER A 3 14.95 -40.39 0.71
C SER A 3 15.57 -39.30 -0.18
N LYS A 4 16.55 -39.64 -1.03
CA LYS A 4 17.18 -38.68 -1.96
C LYS A 4 16.14 -37.91 -2.80
N ILE A 5 15.06 -38.59 -3.19
CA ILE A 5 13.93 -38.01 -3.93
C ILE A 5 13.18 -36.95 -3.10
N ALA A 6 13.03 -37.17 -1.78
CA ALA A 6 12.40 -36.20 -0.89
C ALA A 6 13.30 -34.96 -0.65
N GLN A 7 14.62 -35.14 -0.60
CA GLN A 7 15.58 -34.03 -0.52
C GLN A 7 15.60 -33.20 -1.81
N ASP A 8 15.60 -33.85 -2.98
CA ASP A 8 15.53 -33.14 -4.27
C ASP A 8 14.24 -32.32 -4.34
N ARG A 9 13.09 -32.90 -3.99
CA ARG A 9 11.81 -32.16 -3.94
C ARG A 9 11.80 -31.00 -2.94
N ALA A 10 12.50 -31.12 -1.81
CA ALA A 10 12.60 -30.05 -0.82
C ALA A 10 13.40 -28.83 -1.31
N SER A 11 14.28 -29.03 -2.30
CA SER A 11 15.07 -27.95 -2.93
C SER A 11 14.36 -27.25 -4.09
N LEU A 12 13.23 -27.80 -4.56
CA LEU A 12 12.44 -27.24 -5.65
C LEU A 12 11.46 -26.17 -5.17
N CYS A 13 11.15 -25.24 -6.08
CA CYS A 13 10.13 -24.22 -5.93
C CYS A 13 8.77 -24.85 -5.56
N SER A 14 8.10 -24.30 -4.56
CA SER A 14 6.80 -24.78 -4.09
C SER A 14 5.61 -24.28 -4.92
N PHE A 15 5.83 -23.54 -6.00
CA PHE A 15 4.74 -23.04 -6.85
C PHE A 15 4.03 -24.18 -7.58
N LEU A 16 2.69 -24.14 -7.57
CA LEU A 16 1.80 -25.08 -8.24
C LEU A 16 1.03 -24.41 -9.37
N PHE A 17 1.06 -25.03 -10.54
CA PHE A 17 0.23 -24.63 -11.67
C PHE A 17 -1.22 -25.10 -11.46
N ALA A 18 -2.16 -24.51 -12.21
CA ALA A 18 -3.59 -24.86 -12.13
C ALA A 18 -3.88 -26.35 -12.41
N ASP A 19 -3.00 -27.02 -13.15
CA ASP A 19 -3.08 -28.45 -13.43
C ASP A 19 -2.43 -29.34 -12.35
N GLY A 20 -2.03 -28.75 -11.22
CA GLY A 20 -1.41 -29.44 -10.09
C GLY A 20 0.07 -29.76 -10.25
N ARG A 21 0.70 -29.40 -11.39
CA ARG A 21 2.15 -29.59 -11.56
C ARG A 21 2.93 -28.62 -10.68
N GLN A 22 4.03 -29.10 -10.11
CA GLN A 22 4.98 -28.27 -9.37
C GLN A 22 6.05 -27.70 -10.30
N CYS A 23 6.45 -26.45 -10.06
CA CYS A 23 7.61 -25.85 -10.71
C CYS A 23 8.88 -26.68 -10.45
N ARG A 24 9.63 -27.00 -11.51
CA ARG A 24 10.86 -27.81 -11.43
C ARG A 24 12.13 -26.99 -11.21
N MET A 25 12.02 -25.69 -10.99
CA MET A 25 13.17 -24.84 -10.70
C MET A 25 13.58 -24.94 -9.23
N LEU A 26 14.88 -24.78 -8.96
CA LEU A 26 15.39 -24.68 -7.59
C LEU A 26 14.90 -23.41 -6.91
N LYS A 27 14.75 -23.48 -5.58
CA LYS A 27 14.47 -22.32 -4.74
C LYS A 27 15.58 -21.26 -4.88
N LYS A 28 15.20 -19.98 -4.78
CA LYS A 28 16.13 -18.85 -4.83
C LYS A 28 17.19 -18.94 -3.74
N ASN A 29 16.78 -19.31 -2.53
CA ASN A 29 17.65 -19.53 -1.38
C ASN A 29 16.93 -20.47 -0.38
N LYS A 30 17.55 -20.72 0.79
CA LYS A 30 16.98 -21.62 1.81
C LYS A 30 15.72 -21.08 2.50
N THR A 31 15.50 -19.76 2.50
CA THR A 31 14.39 -19.10 3.21
C THR A 31 13.18 -18.86 2.33
N SER A 32 13.38 -18.72 1.02
CA SER A 32 12.31 -18.53 0.04
C SER A 32 11.70 -19.87 -0.35
N PRO A 33 10.36 -20.00 -0.33
CA PRO A 33 9.69 -21.18 -0.83
C PRO A 33 9.69 -21.27 -2.36
N PHE A 34 10.07 -20.20 -3.07
CA PHE A 34 9.93 -20.08 -4.52
C PHE A 34 11.28 -20.01 -5.24
N CYS A 35 11.28 -20.32 -6.54
CA CYS A 35 12.41 -19.98 -7.42
C CYS A 35 12.48 -18.47 -7.64
N TYR A 36 13.58 -17.97 -8.22
CA TYR A 36 13.75 -16.54 -8.47
C TYR A 36 12.56 -15.92 -9.24
N PHE A 37 12.08 -16.60 -10.29
CA PHE A 37 10.95 -16.13 -11.10
C PHE A 37 9.64 -16.03 -10.32
N HIS A 38 9.23 -17.09 -9.62
CA HIS A 38 7.98 -17.08 -8.85
C HIS A 38 8.07 -16.23 -7.59
N GLN A 39 9.25 -16.08 -6.99
CA GLN A 39 9.47 -15.11 -5.91
C GLN A 39 9.29 -13.69 -6.45
N HIS A 40 9.92 -13.34 -7.56
CA HIS A 40 9.79 -12.02 -8.16
C HIS A 40 8.33 -11.70 -8.54
N ASN A 41 7.61 -12.64 -9.14
CA ASN A 41 6.18 -12.44 -9.41
C ASN A 41 5.36 -12.27 -8.13
N ALA A 42 5.65 -13.04 -7.07
CA ALA A 42 4.98 -12.87 -5.79
C ALA A 42 5.28 -11.49 -5.18
N ASP A 43 6.53 -11.04 -5.24
CA ASP A 43 6.96 -9.72 -4.77
C ASP A 43 6.23 -8.60 -5.55
N VAL A 44 6.14 -8.71 -6.87
CA VAL A 44 5.39 -7.75 -7.72
C VAL A 44 3.91 -7.71 -7.33
N VAL A 45 3.28 -8.87 -7.12
CA VAL A 45 1.87 -8.92 -6.70
C VAL A 45 1.69 -8.26 -5.33
N ASP A 46 2.56 -8.56 -4.36
CA ASP A 46 2.52 -7.94 -3.03
C ASP A 46 2.68 -6.43 -3.10
N ASP A 47 3.66 -5.94 -3.87
CA ASP A 47 3.88 -4.51 -4.08
C ASP A 47 2.67 -3.82 -4.71
N THR A 48 2.00 -4.45 -5.69
CA THR A 48 0.78 -3.90 -6.29
C THR A 48 -0.40 -3.83 -5.31
N ILE A 49 -0.55 -4.83 -4.44
CA ILE A 49 -1.59 -4.84 -3.39
C ILE A 49 -1.32 -3.71 -2.41
N ARG A 50 -0.08 -3.59 -1.91
CA ARG A 50 0.32 -2.52 -0.98
C ARG A 50 0.14 -1.13 -1.59
N ALA A 51 0.46 -0.97 -2.87
CA ALA A 51 0.21 0.28 -3.58
C ALA A 51 -1.29 0.59 -3.66
N GLY A 52 -2.13 -0.43 -3.92
CA GLY A 52 -3.59 -0.32 -3.88
C GLY A 52 -4.13 0.08 -2.51
N GLU A 53 -3.66 -0.56 -1.43
CA GLU A 53 -4.02 -0.22 -0.04
C GLU A 53 -3.60 1.21 0.32
N HIS A 54 -2.42 1.64 -0.15
CA HIS A 54 -1.94 2.99 0.08
C HIS A 54 -2.82 4.02 -0.62
N ILE A 55 -3.31 3.75 -1.84
CA ILE A 55 -4.26 4.65 -2.52
C ILE A 55 -5.63 4.61 -1.84
N SER A 56 -6.15 3.42 -1.53
CA SER A 56 -7.49 3.25 -0.96
C SER A 56 -7.61 3.84 0.44
N SER A 57 -6.54 3.82 1.23
CA SER A 57 -6.51 4.43 2.57
C SER A 57 -6.85 5.92 2.57
N CYS A 58 -6.61 6.63 1.46
CA CYS A 58 -7.03 8.03 1.32
C CYS A 58 -8.53 8.19 1.05
N LEU A 59 -9.21 7.14 0.62
CA LEU A 59 -10.61 7.15 0.17
C LEU A 59 -11.57 6.43 1.12
N THR A 60 -11.07 5.71 2.13
CA THR A 60 -11.87 4.88 3.04
C THR A 60 -12.50 5.62 4.22
N ALA A 61 -12.50 6.96 4.22
CA ALA A 61 -13.14 7.74 5.28
C ALA A 61 -14.66 7.89 5.03
N ASP A 62 -15.44 8.08 6.11
CA ASP A 62 -16.89 8.38 6.05
C ASP A 62 -17.22 9.58 5.13
N PHE A 63 -16.22 10.45 4.90
CA PHE A 63 -16.28 11.57 3.97
C PHE A 63 -15.00 11.67 3.14
N VAL A 64 -15.14 11.59 1.81
CA VAL A 64 -14.04 11.84 0.87
C VAL A 64 -13.95 13.34 0.57
N SER A 65 -13.01 14.01 1.24
CA SER A 65 -12.72 15.42 0.97
C SER A 65 -11.96 15.61 -0.35
N ASN A 66 -11.95 16.85 -0.88
CA ASN A 66 -11.08 17.21 -2.00
C ASN A 66 -9.60 16.91 -1.72
N CYS A 67 -9.15 17.14 -0.49
CA CYS A 67 -7.76 16.89 -0.08
C CYS A 67 -7.46 15.40 -0.09
N SER A 68 -8.39 14.59 0.41
CA SER A 68 -8.32 13.12 0.42
C SER A 68 -8.23 12.56 -1.00
N LEU A 69 -9.07 13.07 -1.92
CA LEU A 69 -9.03 12.72 -3.33
C LEU A 69 -7.68 13.12 -3.96
N THR A 70 -7.26 14.37 -3.82
CA THR A 70 -5.99 14.85 -4.39
C THR A 70 -4.80 14.04 -3.88
N ALA A 71 -4.78 13.66 -2.61
CA ALA A 71 -3.73 12.79 -2.07
C ALA A 71 -3.73 11.39 -2.70
N ALA A 72 -4.91 10.78 -2.88
CA ALA A 72 -5.04 9.51 -3.60
C ALA A 72 -4.52 9.63 -5.04
N LEU A 73 -4.78 10.76 -5.71
CA LEU A 73 -4.26 11.04 -7.06
C LEU A 73 -2.74 11.18 -7.08
N CYS A 74 -2.17 11.93 -6.14
CA CYS A 74 -0.72 12.06 -6.01
C CYS A 74 -0.05 10.70 -5.78
N ARG A 75 -0.61 9.87 -4.90
CA ARG A 75 -0.11 8.50 -4.65
C ARG A 75 -0.19 7.63 -5.90
N THR A 76 -1.29 7.73 -6.64
CA THR A 76 -1.45 7.05 -7.93
C THR A 76 -0.38 7.48 -8.93
N PHE A 77 -0.13 8.79 -9.09
CA PHE A 77 0.90 9.29 -10.01
C PHE A 77 2.31 8.83 -9.63
N ILE A 78 2.63 8.81 -8.33
CA ILE A 78 3.91 8.29 -7.83
C ILE A 78 4.07 6.81 -8.20
N SER A 79 3.06 5.98 -7.97
CA SER A 79 3.12 4.55 -8.29
C SER A 79 3.18 4.28 -9.80
N VAL A 80 2.49 5.08 -10.61
CA VAL A 80 2.63 5.03 -12.08
C VAL A 80 4.05 5.40 -12.52
N ALA A 81 4.63 6.45 -11.95
CA ALA A 81 5.99 6.88 -12.29
C ALA A 81 7.07 5.84 -11.89
N ARG A 82 6.82 5.07 -10.82
CA ARG A 82 7.70 3.97 -10.38
C ARG A 82 7.58 2.71 -11.23
N GLY A 83 6.52 2.59 -12.03
CA GLY A 83 6.25 1.39 -12.83
C GLY A 83 5.54 0.28 -12.04
N ASP A 84 4.90 0.62 -10.92
CA ASP A 84 4.15 -0.34 -10.10
C ASP A 84 2.91 -0.90 -10.85
N TYR A 85 2.47 -0.20 -11.90
CA TYR A 85 1.31 -0.56 -12.71
C TYR A 85 1.66 -0.62 -14.19
N ASP A 86 0.96 -1.49 -14.92
CA ASP A 86 0.97 -1.45 -16.37
C ASP A 86 0.27 -0.18 -16.91
N LEU A 87 0.60 0.21 -18.14
CA LEU A 87 0.08 1.45 -18.73
C LEU A 87 -1.45 1.45 -18.85
N LYS A 88 -2.09 0.27 -18.99
CA LYS A 88 -3.55 0.15 -19.05
C LYS A 88 -4.19 0.48 -17.70
N THR A 89 -3.65 -0.06 -16.62
CA THR A 89 -4.12 0.23 -15.25
C THR A 89 -3.91 1.71 -14.93
N ALA A 90 -2.73 2.25 -15.24
CA ALA A 90 -2.43 3.68 -15.04
C ALA A 90 -3.45 4.61 -15.74
N ARG A 91 -3.79 4.33 -17.01
CA ARG A 91 -4.78 5.10 -17.76
C ARG A 91 -6.17 5.00 -17.15
N THR A 92 -6.56 3.81 -16.71
CA THR A 92 -7.85 3.58 -16.06
C THR A 92 -7.95 4.37 -14.75
N LEU A 93 -6.92 4.32 -13.92
CA LEU A 93 -6.85 5.10 -12.68
C LEU A 93 -6.90 6.60 -12.94
N ALA A 94 -6.19 7.11 -13.95
CA ALA A 94 -6.24 8.52 -14.35
C ALA A 94 -7.63 8.95 -14.83
N TYR A 95 -8.35 8.08 -15.53
CA TYR A 95 -9.73 8.34 -15.94
C TYR A 95 -10.69 8.37 -14.75
N LEU A 96 -10.60 7.40 -13.84
CA LEU A 96 -11.41 7.37 -12.61
C LEU A 96 -11.15 8.60 -11.73
N ALA A 97 -9.88 8.99 -11.60
CA ALA A 97 -9.46 10.21 -10.94
C ALA A 97 -10.16 11.47 -11.49
N GLN A 98 -10.17 11.59 -12.82
CA GLN A 98 -10.85 12.68 -13.49
C GLN A 98 -12.37 12.65 -13.24
N LEU A 99 -12.99 11.47 -13.26
CA LEU A 99 -14.42 11.32 -13.00
C LEU A 99 -14.76 11.74 -11.56
N MET A 100 -13.98 11.31 -10.57
CA MET A 100 -14.15 11.71 -9.17
C MET A 100 -14.00 13.23 -8.99
N ALA A 101 -13.01 13.85 -9.65
CA ALA A 101 -12.83 15.29 -9.59
C ALA A 101 -14.04 16.05 -10.18
N LYS A 102 -14.71 15.49 -11.19
CA LYS A 102 -15.90 16.07 -11.81
C LYS A 102 -17.17 15.94 -10.96
N THR A 103 -17.31 14.89 -10.14
CA THR A 103 -18.49 14.69 -9.29
C THR A 103 -18.43 15.45 -7.97
N LEU A 104 -17.23 15.86 -7.57
CA LEU A 104 -16.94 16.60 -6.33
C LEU A 104 -17.83 17.85 -6.10
N PRO A 105 -18.08 18.73 -7.09
CA PRO A 105 -18.96 19.88 -6.89
C PRO A 105 -20.40 19.47 -6.55
N GLY A 106 -20.92 18.40 -7.16
CA GLY A 106 -22.25 17.85 -6.87
C GLY A 106 -22.33 17.30 -5.44
N ALA A 107 -21.35 16.50 -5.03
CA ALA A 107 -21.27 15.98 -3.67
C ALA A 107 -21.20 17.10 -2.60
N LYS A 108 -20.43 18.17 -2.86
CA LYS A 108 -20.39 19.35 -1.98
C LYS A 108 -21.75 20.05 -1.89
N HIS A 109 -22.46 20.13 -3.00
CA HIS A 109 -23.78 20.75 -3.04
C HIS A 109 -24.80 19.95 -2.22
N GLU A 110 -24.85 18.63 -2.40
CA GLU A 110 -25.71 17.72 -1.63
C GLU A 110 -25.42 17.79 -0.12
N LEU A 111 -24.14 17.84 0.26
CA LEU A 111 -23.73 17.98 1.65
C LEU A 111 -24.14 19.33 2.25
N ALA A 112 -23.97 20.42 1.51
CA ALA A 112 -24.37 21.75 1.95
C ALA A 112 -25.89 21.88 2.13
N LEU A 113 -26.68 21.14 1.35
CA LEU A 113 -28.13 21.07 1.50
C LEU A 113 -28.56 20.25 2.72
N SER A 114 -27.86 19.16 3.04
CA SER A 114 -28.25 18.26 4.13
C SER A 114 -27.87 18.78 5.53
N VAL A 115 -26.71 19.40 5.67
CA VAL A 115 -26.20 19.89 6.97
C VAL A 115 -26.52 21.38 7.19
N GLY A 116 -26.87 22.09 6.12
CA GLY A 116 -27.02 23.54 6.10
C GLY A 116 -25.67 24.24 5.93
N ARG A 117 -25.65 25.30 5.11
CA ARG A 117 -24.42 26.03 4.74
C ARG A 117 -23.63 26.53 5.96
N ASP A 118 -24.33 26.92 7.02
CA ASP A 118 -23.73 27.52 8.22
C ASP A 118 -23.01 26.50 9.11
N ASN A 119 -23.27 25.20 8.90
CA ASN A 119 -22.66 24.11 9.67
C ASN A 119 -21.51 23.43 8.91
N MET A 120 -21.18 23.87 7.69
CA MET A 120 -20.14 23.26 6.86
C MET A 120 -18.77 23.29 7.52
N ASP A 121 -18.44 24.37 8.23
CA ASP A 121 -17.16 24.49 8.94
C ASP A 121 -17.03 23.44 10.04
N ARG A 122 -18.12 23.14 10.77
CA ARG A 122 -18.15 22.08 11.78
C ARG A 122 -18.05 20.69 11.18
N VAL A 123 -18.65 20.47 10.01
CA VAL A 123 -18.51 19.20 9.28
C VAL A 123 -17.09 19.02 8.79
N VAL A 124 -16.48 20.07 8.24
CA VAL A 124 -15.08 20.04 7.81
C VAL A 124 -14.16 19.81 9.00
N GLU A 125 -14.36 20.49 10.12
CA GLU A 125 -13.59 20.30 11.36
C GLU A 125 -13.75 18.87 11.91
N TYR A 126 -14.99 18.36 11.97
CA TYR A 126 -15.28 16.98 12.35
C TYR A 126 -14.60 15.98 11.41
N CYS A 127 -14.74 16.16 10.10
CA CYS A 127 -14.10 15.31 9.12
C CYS A 127 -12.58 15.39 9.23
N LEU A 128 -11.98 16.57 9.30
CA LEU A 128 -10.53 16.74 9.46
C LEU A 128 -9.99 16.13 10.75
N SER A 129 -10.75 16.20 11.85
CA SER A 129 -10.41 15.55 13.11
C SER A 129 -10.44 14.02 13.02
N ARG A 130 -11.15 13.46 12.03
CA ARG A 130 -11.22 12.02 11.73
C ARG A 130 -10.42 11.64 10.47
N VAL A 131 -9.97 12.61 9.68
CA VAL A 131 -9.16 12.39 8.48
C VAL A 131 -7.76 12.00 8.93
N ASN A 132 -7.56 10.68 8.92
CA ASN A 132 -6.34 9.95 8.63
C ASN A 132 -5.05 10.43 9.35
N GLU A 133 -4.62 9.66 10.36
CA GLU A 133 -3.22 9.61 10.83
C GLU A 133 -2.21 9.54 9.65
N ASN A 134 -2.63 9.07 8.47
CA ASN A 134 -1.83 9.01 7.24
C ASN A 134 -1.49 10.37 6.57
N PHE A 135 -2.09 11.49 7.00
CA PHE A 135 -1.65 12.86 6.62
C PHE A 135 -0.73 13.49 7.66
N ARG A 136 -0.53 12.83 8.80
CA ARG A 136 0.52 13.21 9.72
C ARG A 136 1.84 12.99 8.98
N PRO A 137 2.72 14.00 8.86
CA PRO A 137 4.08 13.73 8.40
C PRO A 137 4.65 12.60 9.26
N PRO A 138 5.37 11.62 8.68
CA PRO A 138 6.01 10.57 9.48
C PRO A 138 6.74 11.26 10.62
N ARG A 139 6.45 10.90 11.87
CA ARG A 139 7.27 11.36 12.99
C ARG A 139 8.68 10.92 12.63
N GLU A 140 9.58 11.87 12.39
CA GLU A 140 11.00 11.59 12.36
C GLU A 140 11.26 10.78 13.61
N SER A 141 11.64 9.51 13.41
CA SER A 141 11.96 8.60 14.48
C SER A 141 12.97 9.32 15.35
N SER A 142 12.55 9.78 16.53
CA SER A 142 13.48 10.27 17.54
C SER A 142 14.57 9.23 17.68
N ALA A 143 15.80 9.69 17.50
CA ALA A 143 17.02 8.88 17.41
C ALA A 143 17.04 7.72 18.42
N PRO A 144 17.72 6.60 18.10
CA PRO A 144 17.89 5.51 19.04
C PRO A 144 18.49 6.04 20.36
N PRO A 145 18.07 5.50 21.52
CA PRO A 145 18.61 5.91 22.80
C PRO A 145 20.14 5.73 22.77
N THR A 146 20.85 6.79 23.13
CA THR A 146 22.29 6.80 23.33
C THR A 146 22.67 5.61 24.22
N PRO A 147 23.61 4.74 23.81
CA PRO A 147 24.07 3.67 24.68
C PRO A 147 24.74 4.29 25.91
N THR A 148 24.13 4.09 27.07
CA THR A 148 24.73 4.40 28.37
C THR A 148 25.99 3.55 28.50
N THR A 149 27.15 4.18 28.36
CA THR A 149 28.45 3.56 28.67
C THR A 149 28.46 3.13 30.13
N PRO A 150 28.81 1.88 30.47
CA PRO A 150 29.08 1.51 31.84
C PRO A 150 30.34 2.24 32.31
N VAL A 151 30.21 2.96 33.41
CA VAL A 151 31.35 3.51 34.16
C VAL A 151 32.16 2.33 34.67
N VAL A 152 33.30 2.08 34.03
CA VAL A 152 34.40 1.33 34.62
C VAL A 152 35.06 2.26 35.63
N ALA A 153 34.92 1.92 36.91
CA ALA A 153 35.75 2.46 37.97
C ALA A 153 37.01 1.60 38.05
N ASP A 154 38.16 2.19 37.76
CA ASP A 154 39.47 1.65 38.12
C ASP A 154 39.66 1.72 39.64
N LEU A 155 39.94 0.57 40.26
CA LEU A 155 40.91 0.35 41.36
C LEU A 155 41.00 -1.15 41.68
#